data_AF-A0A6I1JMJ1-F1
#
_entry.id   AF-A0A6I1JMJ1-F1
#
_cell.length_a   1.000
_cell.length_b   1.000
_cell.length_c   1.000
_cell.angle_alpha   90.00
_cell.angle_beta   90.00
_cell.angle_gamma   90.00
#
_symmetry.space_group_name_H-M   'P 1'
#
loop_
_entity.id
_entity.type
_entity.pdbx_description
1 polymer ?
#
loop_
_entity_poly.entity_id
_entity_poly.type
_entity_poly.pdbx_seq_one_letter_code
_entity_poly.pdbx_strand_id
1 'polypeptide(L)'
;MTSTTTDRHAIWQLQPLPGLEVLSPQARQLLAPPFPQMHWPFAAMGTLAREKQHEISLAPSSGTDPLTTVSEAREEHLRPPNLDRWLVDPLPTDFWASWLQRNGPLSVKPICLYVAGCPPLGRLRDAFSASVFKPGTTSNLQRRLRTLNSSQYASWTAQGDSWTREDGFNAWSFEPTRIDRLPSSLSPIVINTDHIEVRLPRHLTAKAFEDELNQHLRAAAVDNWVRQPGVSQALKRRSIDPSMGIRATEKVRKAMSNLRETSELMFFRRRCDWQALAAIAEHILSDSAQPRAC
;
A
#
# COMPACT_ATOMS: atom_id res chain seq x y z
N MET A 1 -13.80 58.79 -13.70
CA MET A 1 -14.47 57.86 -12.76
C MET A 1 -13.68 56.56 -12.78
N THR A 2 -12.69 56.44 -11.91
CA THR A 2 -11.77 55.31 -11.83
C THR A 2 -12.16 54.44 -10.65
N SER A 3 -12.57 53.21 -10.91
CA SER A 3 -12.90 52.21 -9.89
C SER A 3 -11.63 51.42 -9.54
N THR A 4 -11.19 51.54 -8.30
CA THR A 4 -10.10 50.76 -7.69
C THR A 4 -10.67 49.47 -7.09
N THR A 5 -10.18 48.33 -7.57
CA THR A 5 -10.44 46.99 -7.00
C THR A 5 -9.51 46.77 -5.80
N THR A 6 -10.09 46.62 -4.60
CA THR A 6 -9.35 46.28 -3.38
C THR A 6 -9.25 44.76 -3.25
N ASP A 7 -8.02 44.25 -3.35
CA ASP A 7 -7.62 42.87 -3.09
C ASP A 7 -7.69 42.56 -1.59
N ARG A 8 -8.33 41.45 -1.20
CA ARG A 8 -8.38 40.96 0.18
C ARG A 8 -7.59 39.66 0.29
N HIS A 9 -6.33 39.75 0.72
CA HIS A 9 -5.59 38.61 1.23
C HIS A 9 -6.02 38.34 2.68
N ALA A 10 -6.60 37.16 2.94
CA ALA A 10 -6.81 36.65 4.29
C ALA A 10 -5.49 36.07 4.82
N ILE A 11 -4.93 36.71 5.85
CA ILE A 11 -3.80 36.19 6.63
C ILE A 11 -4.37 35.24 7.69
N TRP A 12 -4.07 33.95 7.59
CA TRP A 12 -4.34 32.99 8.65
C TRP A 12 -3.32 33.20 9.77
N GLN A 13 -3.71 33.90 10.84
CA GLN A 13 -2.94 33.92 12.09
C GLN A 13 -3.24 32.62 12.87
N LEU A 14 -2.23 31.76 13.00
CA LEU A 14 -2.29 30.60 13.90
C LEU A 14 -2.36 31.12 15.34
N GLN A 15 -3.46 30.84 16.04
CA GLN A 15 -3.50 31.05 17.48
C GLN A 15 -2.65 29.97 18.19
N PRO A 16 -1.83 30.35 19.20
CA PRO A 16 -1.03 29.38 19.93
C PRO A 16 -1.93 28.44 20.74
N LEU A 17 -1.56 27.15 20.74
CA LEU A 17 -2.22 26.12 21.54
C LEU A 17 -2.06 26.45 23.05
N PRO A 18 -3.14 26.40 23.86
CA PRO A 18 -3.03 26.58 25.30
C PRO A 18 -2.25 25.42 25.93
N GLY A 19 -1.18 25.72 26.68
CA GLY A 19 -0.39 24.74 27.43
C GLY A 19 1.13 24.72 27.18
N LEU A 20 1.68 25.62 26.36
CA LEU A 20 3.12 25.65 26.01
C LEU A 20 3.97 26.66 26.82
N GLU A 21 3.45 27.19 27.91
CA GLU A 21 4.11 28.23 28.71
C GLU A 21 5.23 27.72 29.65
N VAL A 22 5.43 26.39 29.75
CA VAL A 22 6.41 25.80 30.70
C VAL A 22 7.65 25.22 30.01
N LEU A 23 7.88 25.52 28.72
CA LEU A 23 9.10 25.07 28.03
C LEU A 23 10.16 26.17 27.98
N SER A 24 11.38 25.81 28.40
CA SER A 24 12.55 26.69 28.32
C SER A 24 12.85 27.09 26.87
N PRO A 25 13.51 28.24 26.63
CA PRO A 25 13.87 28.70 25.28
C PRO A 25 14.63 27.66 24.46
N GLN A 26 15.44 26.80 25.11
CA GLN A 26 16.17 25.70 24.47
C GLN A 26 15.27 24.55 24.04
N ALA A 27 14.21 24.22 24.78
CA ALA A 27 13.26 23.18 24.40
C ALA A 27 12.41 23.58 23.17
N ARG A 28 12.18 24.88 22.96
CA ARG A 28 11.47 25.41 21.78
C ARG A 28 12.31 25.30 20.49
N GLN A 29 13.64 25.39 20.59
CA GLN A 29 14.54 25.24 19.43
C GLN A 29 14.63 23.79 18.92
N LEU A 30 14.40 22.79 19.77
CA LEU A 30 14.45 21.37 19.38
C LEU A 30 13.16 20.84 18.75
N LEU A 31 12.06 21.60 18.82
CA LEU A 31 10.75 21.23 18.27
C LEU A 31 10.40 21.97 16.97
N ALA A 32 11.27 22.85 16.49
CA ALA A 32 11.11 23.50 15.19
C ALA A 32 11.55 22.55 14.06
N PRO A 33 10.68 22.20 13.10
CA PRO A 33 11.08 21.33 11.98
C PRO A 33 12.10 22.05 11.07
N PRO A 34 13.16 21.36 10.62
CA PRO A 34 14.13 21.94 9.69
C PRO A 34 13.66 21.66 8.26
N PHE A 35 12.80 22.50 7.69
CA PHE A 35 12.61 22.50 6.24
C PHE A 35 12.51 23.92 5.69
N PRO A 36 13.29 24.25 4.64
CA PRO A 36 13.13 25.51 3.93
C PRO A 36 11.80 25.50 3.16
N GLN A 37 11.08 26.62 3.23
CA GLN A 37 9.88 26.86 2.45
C GLN A 37 10.23 26.87 0.96
N MET A 38 9.90 25.79 0.26
CA MET A 38 10.03 25.70 -1.19
C MET A 38 8.70 26.12 -1.82
N HIS A 39 8.66 27.34 -2.35
CA HIS A 39 7.52 27.86 -3.11
C HIS A 39 7.43 27.13 -4.46
N TRP A 40 6.33 26.39 -4.68
CA TRP A 40 5.97 25.87 -5.99
C TRP A 40 4.99 26.84 -6.67
N PRO A 41 5.25 27.29 -7.91
CA PRO A 41 4.30 28.12 -8.64
C PRO A 41 3.20 27.25 -9.26
N PHE A 42 1.96 27.42 -8.80
CA PHE A 42 0.77 27.01 -9.53
C PHE A 42 0.23 28.23 -10.28
N ALA A 43 0.43 28.29 -11.59
CA ALA A 43 -0.35 29.13 -12.49
C ALA A 43 -0.21 28.62 -13.93
N ALA A 44 -1.28 28.02 -14.46
CA ALA A 44 -1.85 28.31 -15.78
C ALA A 44 -2.90 27.23 -16.13
N MET A 45 -4.16 27.54 -15.84
CA MET A 45 -5.29 26.90 -16.50
C MET A 45 -5.30 27.32 -17.98
N GLY A 46 -5.39 26.34 -18.86
CA GLY A 46 -5.79 26.50 -20.25
C GLY A 46 -7.17 25.90 -20.45
N THR A 47 -8.16 26.76 -20.62
CA THR A 47 -9.56 26.49 -20.96
C THR A 47 -9.68 26.04 -22.42
N LEU A 48 -10.56 25.07 -22.71
CA LEU A 48 -11.47 24.96 -23.88
C LEU A 48 -11.61 23.52 -24.40
N ALA A 49 -12.77 22.92 -24.17
CA ALA A 49 -13.59 22.30 -25.22
C ALA A 49 -14.97 21.95 -24.63
N ARG A 50 -15.98 22.75 -24.98
CA ARG A 50 -17.39 22.40 -24.85
C ARG A 50 -17.73 21.45 -26.00
N GLU A 51 -17.95 20.18 -25.72
CA GLU A 51 -18.59 19.27 -26.66
C GLU A 51 -20.07 19.08 -26.29
N LYS A 52 -20.91 19.25 -27.32
CA LYS A 52 -22.37 19.19 -27.28
C LYS A 52 -22.84 17.79 -26.91
N GLN A 53 -23.62 17.67 -25.84
CA GLN A 53 -24.46 16.49 -25.62
C GLN A 53 -25.65 16.55 -26.56
N HIS A 54 -25.71 15.61 -27.52
CA HIS A 54 -26.96 15.25 -28.18
C HIS A 54 -27.71 14.28 -27.26
N GLU A 55 -28.88 14.72 -26.78
CA GLU A 55 -29.89 13.88 -26.16
C GLU A 55 -30.41 12.88 -27.20
N ILE A 56 -30.01 11.61 -27.09
CA ILE A 56 -30.71 10.50 -27.72
C ILE A 56 -31.53 9.83 -26.62
N SER A 57 -32.83 10.07 -26.65
CA SER A 57 -33.83 9.44 -25.81
C SER A 57 -33.93 7.95 -26.18
N LEU A 58 -33.28 7.08 -25.41
CA LEU A 58 -33.50 5.63 -25.49
C LEU A 58 -34.50 5.20 -24.41
N ALA A 59 -35.59 4.60 -24.86
CA ALA A 59 -36.61 3.99 -24.02
C ALA A 59 -36.02 2.85 -23.16
N PRO A 60 -36.58 2.57 -21.96
CA PRO A 60 -36.08 1.50 -21.11
C PRO A 60 -36.47 0.13 -21.71
N SER A 61 -35.49 -0.58 -22.29
CA SER A 61 -35.64 -2.00 -22.59
C SER A 61 -35.50 -2.80 -21.30
N SER A 62 -36.61 -3.05 -20.61
CA SER A 62 -36.70 -3.99 -19.50
C SER A 62 -36.63 -5.43 -20.05
N GLY A 63 -35.41 -5.94 -20.20
CA GLY A 63 -35.15 -7.31 -20.62
C GLY A 63 -33.68 -7.63 -20.40
N THR A 64 -33.27 -7.85 -19.15
CA THR A 64 -31.98 -8.47 -18.85
C THR A 64 -32.00 -9.90 -19.37
N ASP A 65 -31.37 -10.10 -20.52
CA ASP A 65 -31.20 -11.39 -21.16
C ASP A 65 -30.43 -12.34 -20.22
N PRO A 66 -30.98 -13.49 -19.81
CA PRO A 66 -30.34 -14.40 -18.85
C PRO A 66 -28.98 -14.94 -19.31
N LEU A 67 -28.66 -14.83 -20.61
CA LEU A 67 -27.35 -15.20 -21.16
C LEU A 67 -26.24 -14.19 -20.81
N THR A 68 -26.57 -12.91 -20.63
CA THR A 68 -25.60 -11.86 -20.27
C THR A 68 -25.11 -12.03 -18.83
N THR A 69 -26.01 -12.37 -17.91
CA THR A 69 -25.71 -12.53 -16.48
C THR A 69 -24.75 -13.70 -16.20
N VAL A 70 -24.83 -14.78 -17.00
CA VAL A 70 -23.92 -15.94 -16.87
C VAL A 70 -22.52 -15.64 -17.42
N SER A 71 -22.41 -14.74 -18.41
CA SER A 71 -21.12 -14.31 -18.96
C SER A 71 -20.36 -13.39 -18.00
N GLU A 72 -21.06 -12.45 -17.35
CA GLU A 72 -20.43 -11.49 -16.43
C GLU A 72 -19.94 -12.14 -15.12
N ALA A 73 -20.74 -13.04 -14.53
CA ALA A 73 -20.30 -13.82 -13.35
C ALA A 73 -19.11 -14.75 -13.66
N ARG A 74 -18.96 -15.15 -14.93
CA ARG A 74 -17.80 -15.92 -15.42
C ARG A 74 -16.54 -15.08 -15.64
N GLU A 75 -16.58 -13.76 -15.53
CA GLU A 75 -15.38 -12.93 -15.69
C GLU A 75 -14.92 -12.26 -14.39
N GLU A 76 -15.76 -12.22 -13.36
CA GLU A 76 -15.41 -11.59 -12.08
C GLU A 76 -14.19 -12.26 -11.41
N HIS A 77 -14.08 -13.58 -11.49
CA HIS A 77 -12.93 -14.34 -10.97
C HIS A 77 -11.61 -14.07 -11.73
N LEU A 78 -11.67 -13.40 -12.89
CA LEU A 78 -10.50 -12.97 -13.66
C LEU A 78 -10.01 -11.59 -13.28
N ARG A 79 -10.72 -10.88 -12.38
CA ARG A 79 -10.21 -9.65 -11.81
C ARG A 79 -9.11 -9.99 -10.81
N PRO A 80 -7.95 -9.33 -10.89
CA PRO A 80 -6.93 -9.46 -9.86
C PRO A 80 -7.53 -9.14 -8.48
N PRO A 81 -7.22 -9.97 -7.46
CA PRO A 81 -7.72 -9.75 -6.12
C PRO A 81 -7.23 -8.40 -5.60
N ASN A 82 -8.03 -7.79 -4.74
CA ASN A 82 -7.72 -6.51 -4.14
C ASN A 82 -7.91 -6.57 -2.61
N LEU A 83 -7.65 -5.46 -1.93
CA LEU A 83 -7.78 -5.36 -0.48
C LEU A 83 -9.07 -4.65 -0.04
N ASP A 84 -10.13 -4.63 -0.86
CA ASP A 84 -11.37 -3.87 -0.58
C ASP A 84 -12.03 -4.27 0.74
N ARG A 85 -11.92 -5.54 1.14
CA ARG A 85 -12.46 -6.02 2.43
C ARG A 85 -11.88 -5.30 3.65
N TRP A 86 -10.73 -4.65 3.50
CA TRP A 86 -10.03 -3.89 4.54
C TRP A 86 -10.23 -2.38 4.41
N LEU A 87 -11.05 -1.91 3.47
CA LEU A 87 -11.45 -0.50 3.38
C LEU A 87 -12.56 -0.19 4.40
N VAL A 88 -12.24 -0.45 5.67
CA VAL A 88 -13.09 -0.20 6.82
C VAL A 88 -12.74 1.13 7.47
N ASP A 89 -13.65 1.65 8.29
CA ASP A 89 -13.35 2.85 9.08
C ASP A 89 -12.26 2.56 10.12
N PRO A 90 -11.36 3.52 10.38
CA PRO A 90 -10.37 3.39 11.44
C PRO A 90 -11.02 3.10 12.79
N LEU A 91 -10.33 2.34 13.64
CA LEU A 91 -10.80 2.09 15.00
C LEU A 91 -10.87 3.42 15.80
N PRO A 92 -11.92 3.60 16.62
CA PRO A 92 -12.16 4.88 17.27
C PRO A 92 -11.15 5.16 18.40
N THR A 93 -11.03 6.43 18.78
CA THR A 93 -10.01 6.90 19.75
C THR A 93 -10.16 6.28 21.14
N ASP A 94 -11.39 6.08 21.60
CA ASP A 94 -11.71 5.44 22.87
C ASP A 94 -11.32 3.95 22.91
N PHE A 95 -11.43 3.25 21.78
CA PHE A 95 -10.88 1.90 21.62
C PHE A 95 -9.38 1.90 21.88
N TRP A 96 -8.62 2.78 21.22
CA TRP A 96 -7.17 2.83 21.36
C TRP A 96 -6.71 3.26 22.76
N ALA A 97 -7.41 4.22 23.38
CA ALA A 97 -7.16 4.59 24.78
C ALA A 97 -7.26 3.37 25.70
N SER A 98 -8.35 2.60 25.56
CA SER A 98 -8.60 1.39 26.34
C SER A 98 -7.58 0.29 26.02
N TRP A 99 -7.20 0.15 24.75
CA TRP A 99 -6.21 -0.82 24.28
C TRP A 99 -4.81 -0.53 24.88
N LEU A 100 -4.38 0.74 24.91
CA LEU A 100 -3.09 1.15 25.47
C LEU A 100 -3.01 0.89 26.98
N GLN A 101 -4.11 1.12 27.70
CA GLN A 101 -4.19 0.81 29.14
C GLN A 101 -3.99 -0.69 29.41
N ARG A 102 -4.51 -1.58 28.56
CA ARG A 102 -4.39 -3.04 28.72
C ARG A 102 -3.05 -3.60 28.28
N ASN A 103 -2.49 -3.10 27.17
CA ASN A 103 -1.28 -3.66 26.57
C ASN A 103 0.02 -3.03 27.11
N GLY A 104 -0.10 -1.98 27.91
CA GLY A 104 1.03 -1.31 28.53
C GLY A 104 1.90 -0.56 27.51
N PRO A 105 3.18 -0.32 27.83
CA PRO A 105 4.05 0.50 27.01
C PRO A 105 4.38 -0.18 25.67
N LEU A 106 4.28 0.59 24.60
CA LEU A 106 4.65 0.18 23.25
C LEU A 106 6.17 0.03 23.08
N SER A 107 6.58 -0.59 21.98
CA SER A 107 7.97 -0.63 21.53
C SER A 107 8.50 0.79 21.33
N VAL A 108 9.74 1.02 21.79
CA VAL A 108 10.41 2.32 21.60
C VAL A 108 10.71 2.56 20.12
N LYS A 109 11.10 1.51 19.40
CA LYS A 109 11.37 1.56 17.96
C LYS A 109 10.15 1.01 17.20
N PRO A 110 9.56 1.79 16.29
CA PRO A 110 8.52 1.28 15.40
C PRO A 110 9.14 0.33 14.37
N ILE A 111 8.29 -0.52 13.78
CA ILE A 111 8.57 -1.14 12.49
C ILE A 111 7.96 -0.27 11.39
N CYS A 112 8.55 -0.27 10.21
CA CYS A 112 8.07 0.42 9.02
C CYS A 112 7.42 -0.59 8.08
N LEU A 113 6.12 -0.45 7.84
CA LEU A 113 5.39 -1.11 6.76
C LEU A 113 5.56 -0.27 5.49
N TYR A 114 6.13 -0.86 4.45
CA TYR A 114 6.42 -0.18 3.18
C TYR A 114 5.75 -0.91 2.03
N VAL A 115 5.67 -0.23 0.88
CA VAL A 115 5.37 -0.81 -0.42
C VAL A 115 6.51 -0.44 -1.37
N ALA A 116 7.09 -1.42 -2.04
CA ALA A 116 8.18 -1.21 -2.98
C ALA A 116 7.78 -1.62 -4.41
N GLY A 117 8.13 -0.78 -5.38
CA GLY A 117 8.00 -1.04 -6.81
C GLY A 117 9.36 -1.28 -7.45
N CYS A 118 9.35 -1.85 -8.66
CA CYS A 118 10.53 -2.04 -9.48
C CYS A 118 10.15 -1.98 -10.97
N PRO A 119 10.93 -1.35 -11.86
CA PRO A 119 10.56 -1.16 -13.26
C PRO A 119 10.15 -2.45 -14.01
N PRO A 120 10.84 -3.61 -13.87
CA PRO A 120 10.44 -4.83 -14.55
C PRO A 120 9.06 -5.37 -14.17
N LEU A 121 8.53 -5.02 -12.98
CA LEU A 121 7.16 -5.36 -12.59
C LEU A 121 6.11 -4.69 -13.50
N GLY A 122 6.49 -3.67 -14.26
CA GLY A 122 5.67 -3.08 -15.32
C GLY A 122 5.21 -4.10 -16.36
N ARG A 123 5.99 -5.13 -16.66
CA ARG A 123 5.58 -6.21 -17.57
C ARG A 123 4.43 -7.04 -17.00
N LEU A 124 4.47 -7.32 -15.69
CA LEU A 124 3.36 -8.01 -15.01
C LEU A 124 2.12 -7.12 -14.97
N ARG A 125 2.30 -5.81 -14.78
CA ARG A 125 1.20 -4.85 -14.90
C ARG A 125 0.55 -4.88 -16.27
N ASP A 126 1.34 -4.87 -17.33
CA ASP A 126 0.83 -4.84 -18.68
C ASP A 126 0.16 -6.17 -19.05
N ALA A 127 0.73 -7.30 -18.61
CA ALA A 127 0.17 -8.63 -18.85
C ALA A 127 -1.12 -8.89 -18.05
N PHE A 128 -1.19 -8.48 -16.79
CA PHE A 128 -2.33 -8.77 -15.90
C PHE A 128 -3.30 -7.58 -15.75
N SER A 129 -3.04 -6.48 -16.44
CA SER A 129 -3.79 -5.22 -16.34
C SER A 129 -3.93 -4.70 -14.90
N ALA A 130 -2.95 -4.98 -14.03
CA ALA A 130 -2.97 -4.57 -12.63
C ALA A 130 -1.57 -4.38 -12.07
N SER A 131 -1.36 -3.29 -11.33
CA SER A 131 -0.03 -2.95 -10.83
C SER A 131 0.43 -3.92 -9.74
N VAL A 132 1.69 -4.36 -9.83
CA VAL A 132 2.30 -5.32 -8.91
C VAL A 132 3.35 -4.64 -8.06
N PHE A 133 3.32 -4.89 -6.76
CA PHE A 133 4.25 -4.33 -5.78
C PHE A 133 4.65 -5.36 -4.74
N LYS A 134 5.69 -5.02 -3.98
CA LYS A 134 6.17 -5.78 -2.83
C LYS A 134 5.95 -4.97 -1.55
N PRO A 135 4.89 -5.22 -0.76
CA PRO A 135 4.89 -4.75 0.60
C PRO A 135 5.78 -5.60 1.50
N GLY A 136 6.02 -5.09 2.69
CA GLY A 136 6.63 -5.84 3.78
C GLY A 136 6.95 -4.94 4.95
N THR A 137 7.64 -5.51 5.93
CA THR A 137 8.04 -4.76 7.13
C THR A 137 9.56 -4.64 7.22
N THR A 138 10.05 -3.60 7.89
CA THR A 138 11.47 -3.45 8.22
C THR A 138 11.67 -2.48 9.37
N SER A 139 12.77 -2.61 10.11
CA SER A 139 13.22 -1.59 11.05
C SER A 139 14.16 -0.55 10.43
N ASN A 140 14.58 -0.74 9.17
CA ASN A 140 15.49 0.17 8.47
C ASN A 140 15.25 0.14 6.94
N LEU A 141 14.52 1.14 6.44
CA LEU A 141 14.14 1.27 5.04
C LEU A 141 15.35 1.29 4.09
N GLN A 142 16.39 2.06 4.39
CA GLN A 142 17.58 2.15 3.52
C GLN A 142 18.31 0.81 3.40
N ARG A 143 18.49 0.10 4.52
CA ARG A 143 19.09 -1.24 4.52
C ARG A 143 18.21 -2.23 3.76
N ARG A 144 16.89 -2.14 3.91
CA ARG A 144 15.95 -3.01 3.22
C ARG A 144 16.01 -2.79 1.70
N LEU A 145 16.01 -1.53 1.25
CA LEU A 145 16.11 -1.20 -0.17
C LEU A 145 17.40 -1.72 -0.79
N ARG A 146 18.54 -1.51 -0.13
CA ARG A 146 19.83 -2.08 -0.55
C ARG A 146 19.78 -3.60 -0.67
N THR A 147 19.15 -4.27 0.29
CA THR A 147 18.98 -5.74 0.27
C THR A 147 18.15 -6.19 -0.93
N LEU A 148 17.02 -5.52 -1.22
CA LEU A 148 16.18 -5.85 -2.38
C LEU A 148 16.96 -5.70 -3.69
N ASN A 149 17.70 -4.60 -3.83
CA ASN A 149 18.50 -4.31 -5.01
C ASN A 149 19.68 -5.28 -5.19
N SER A 150 20.42 -5.56 -4.11
CA SER A 150 21.58 -6.45 -4.19
C SER A 150 21.19 -7.91 -4.43
N SER A 151 20.06 -8.35 -3.88
CA SER A 151 19.53 -9.71 -4.09
C SER A 151 18.79 -9.86 -5.42
N GLN A 152 18.54 -8.76 -6.13
CA GLN A 152 17.66 -8.70 -7.28
C GLN A 152 16.36 -9.45 -7.00
N TYR A 153 15.70 -9.06 -5.92
CA TYR A 153 14.55 -9.76 -5.38
C TYR A 153 13.50 -10.03 -6.48
N ALA A 154 12.98 -11.25 -6.55
CA ALA A 154 11.99 -11.70 -7.54
C ALA A 154 12.45 -11.62 -9.03
N SER A 155 13.76 -11.55 -9.30
CA SER A 155 14.30 -11.53 -10.67
C SER A 155 14.10 -12.82 -11.45
N TRP A 156 13.90 -13.96 -10.79
CA TRP A 156 13.71 -15.23 -11.48
C TRP A 156 12.23 -15.46 -11.74
N THR A 157 11.90 -15.90 -12.95
CA THR A 157 10.55 -16.29 -13.38
C THR A 157 10.54 -17.75 -13.77
N ALA A 158 9.44 -18.44 -13.49
CA ALA A 158 9.27 -19.81 -13.94
C ALA A 158 9.10 -19.82 -15.47
N GLN A 159 9.66 -20.83 -16.15
CA GLN A 159 9.48 -21.09 -17.57
C GLN A 159 9.51 -22.61 -17.80
N GLY A 160 8.32 -23.22 -17.85
CA GLY A 160 8.19 -24.68 -17.80
C GLY A 160 8.81 -25.24 -16.52
N ASP A 161 9.73 -26.20 -16.67
CA ASP A 161 10.45 -26.84 -15.56
C ASP A 161 11.75 -26.10 -15.17
N SER A 162 11.98 -24.91 -15.74
CA SER A 162 13.21 -24.13 -15.54
C SER A 162 12.92 -22.74 -15.00
N TRP A 163 13.98 -22.05 -14.55
CA TRP A 163 13.92 -20.67 -14.09
C TRP A 163 14.76 -19.79 -14.99
N THR A 164 14.20 -18.67 -15.45
CA THR A 164 14.90 -17.67 -16.24
C THR A 164 15.03 -16.39 -15.41
N ARG A 165 16.23 -15.81 -15.40
CA ARG A 165 16.49 -14.54 -14.72
C ARG A 165 16.16 -13.36 -15.63
N GLU A 166 15.47 -12.38 -15.07
CA GLU A 166 15.18 -11.10 -15.72
C GLU A 166 16.04 -9.98 -15.14
N ASP A 167 16.52 -9.11 -16.02
CA ASP A 167 17.30 -7.94 -15.65
C ASP A 167 16.44 -6.81 -15.08
N GLY A 168 17.09 -5.85 -14.40
CA GLY A 168 16.46 -4.61 -13.90
C GLY A 168 15.86 -4.70 -12.49
N PHE A 169 15.88 -5.87 -11.85
CA PHE A 169 15.43 -6.07 -10.46
C PHE A 169 16.41 -5.51 -9.40
N ASN A 170 17.37 -4.69 -9.81
CA ASN A 170 18.30 -3.95 -8.96
C ASN A 170 17.90 -2.47 -8.74
N ALA A 171 16.71 -2.07 -9.23
CA ALA A 171 16.19 -0.70 -9.17
C ALA A 171 14.86 -0.62 -8.41
N TRP A 172 14.77 -1.27 -7.26
CA TRP A 172 13.65 -1.12 -6.32
C TRP A 172 13.63 0.29 -5.72
N SER A 173 12.41 0.81 -5.53
CA SER A 173 12.12 2.08 -4.86
C SER A 173 10.87 1.95 -3.99
N PHE A 174 10.78 2.70 -2.90
CA PHE A 174 9.55 2.79 -2.12
C PHE A 174 8.50 3.62 -2.85
N GLU A 175 7.26 3.19 -2.77
CA GLU A 175 6.11 3.94 -3.26
C GLU A 175 5.66 4.94 -2.20
N PRO A 176 5.28 6.16 -2.59
CA PRO A 176 4.71 7.11 -1.65
C PRO A 176 3.41 6.59 -1.04
N THR A 177 3.26 6.76 0.26
CA THR A 177 2.02 6.48 0.99
C THR A 177 0.93 7.44 0.54
N ARG A 178 -0.27 6.90 0.27
CA ARG A 178 -1.45 7.68 -0.09
C ARG A 178 -2.64 7.17 0.70
N ILE A 179 -2.99 7.89 1.75
CA ILE A 179 -4.06 7.54 2.67
C ILE A 179 -5.00 8.73 2.74
N ASP A 180 -6.29 8.49 2.47
CA ASP A 180 -7.31 9.52 2.49
C ASP A 180 -7.90 9.70 3.91
N ARG A 181 -7.87 8.64 4.74
CA ARG A 181 -8.36 8.68 6.13
C ARG A 181 -7.25 8.32 7.10
N LEU A 182 -6.85 9.29 7.93
CA LEU A 182 -5.82 9.07 8.93
C LEU A 182 -6.32 8.12 10.04
N PRO A 183 -5.42 7.30 10.63
CA PRO A 183 -5.71 6.59 11.85
C PRO A 183 -6.14 7.55 12.98
N SER A 184 -6.79 7.01 14.00
CA SER A 184 -7.09 7.77 15.23
C SER A 184 -5.81 8.34 15.85
N SER A 185 -5.91 9.48 16.54
CA SER A 185 -4.77 10.14 17.20
C SER A 185 -4.10 9.30 18.30
N LEU A 186 -4.81 8.32 18.86
CA LEU A 186 -4.26 7.36 19.83
C LEU A 186 -3.84 6.03 19.19
N SER A 187 -4.04 5.86 17.88
CA SER A 187 -3.57 4.68 17.16
C SER A 187 -2.05 4.57 17.30
N PRO A 188 -1.49 3.38 17.53
CA PRO A 188 -0.04 3.15 17.56
C PRO A 188 0.60 3.18 16.16
N ILE A 189 -0.15 3.66 15.16
CA ILE A 189 0.23 3.76 13.76
C ILE A 189 0.45 5.24 13.39
N VAL A 190 1.55 5.52 12.69
CA VAL A 190 1.84 6.86 12.15
C VAL A 190 2.07 6.75 10.65
N ILE A 191 1.44 7.65 9.89
CA ILE A 191 1.56 7.69 8.43
C ILE A 191 2.71 8.63 8.03
N ASN A 192 3.69 8.10 7.30
CA ASN A 192 4.80 8.86 6.72
C ASN A 192 4.71 8.89 5.18
N THR A 193 5.57 9.68 4.54
CA THR A 193 5.55 9.88 3.08
C THR A 193 5.78 8.61 2.26
N ASP A 194 6.59 7.66 2.74
CA ASP A 194 7.00 6.45 2.00
C ASP A 194 6.75 5.13 2.76
N HIS A 195 6.21 5.22 3.97
CA HIS A 195 5.90 4.07 4.81
C HIS A 195 4.84 4.40 5.88
N ILE A 196 4.41 3.36 6.59
CA ILE A 196 3.59 3.43 7.79
C ILE A 196 4.44 2.94 8.96
N GLU A 197 4.61 3.75 10.00
CA GLU A 197 5.21 3.30 11.26
C GLU A 197 4.17 2.59 12.11
N VAL A 198 4.55 1.45 12.67
CA VAL A 198 3.72 0.67 13.60
C VAL A 198 4.52 0.42 14.86
N ARG A 199 4.02 0.91 16.00
CA ARG A 199 4.57 0.61 17.32
C ARG A 199 3.88 -0.63 17.88
N LEU A 200 4.66 -1.66 18.16
CA LEU A 200 4.14 -2.95 18.60
C LEU A 200 4.04 -2.98 20.13
N PRO A 201 3.04 -3.64 20.72
CA PRO A 201 3.06 -3.94 22.15
C PRO A 201 4.20 -4.95 22.44
N ARG A 202 4.70 -4.97 23.68
CA ARG A 202 5.92 -5.72 24.04
C ARG A 202 5.87 -7.22 23.77
N HIS A 203 4.68 -7.82 23.84
CA HIS A 203 4.48 -9.25 23.59
C HIS A 203 4.36 -9.59 22.10
N LEU A 204 4.11 -8.61 21.23
CA LEU A 204 4.02 -8.82 19.79
C LEU A 204 5.37 -8.55 19.12
N THR A 205 6.05 -9.62 18.72
CA THR A 205 7.32 -9.50 18.00
C THR A 205 7.10 -9.00 16.56
N ALA A 206 8.10 -8.33 15.99
CA ALA A 206 8.07 -7.90 14.59
C ALA A 206 7.84 -9.05 13.61
N LYS A 207 8.40 -10.24 13.91
CA LYS A 207 8.22 -11.44 13.10
C LYS A 207 6.79 -11.95 13.14
N ALA A 208 6.18 -12.00 14.33
CA ALA A 208 4.78 -12.41 14.48
C ALA A 208 3.84 -11.44 13.75
N PHE A 209 4.08 -10.13 13.87
CA PHE A 209 3.34 -9.13 13.10
C PHE A 209 3.49 -9.34 11.58
N GLU A 210 4.70 -9.58 11.08
CA GLU A 210 4.95 -9.83 9.66
C GLU A 210 4.28 -11.12 9.15
N ASP A 211 4.20 -12.16 9.98
CA ASP A 211 3.50 -13.40 9.62
C ASP A 211 1.99 -13.19 9.47
N GLU A 212 1.36 -12.51 10.45
CA GLU A 212 -0.07 -12.18 10.39
C GLU A 212 -0.37 -11.23 9.21
N LEU A 213 0.49 -10.23 8.98
CA LEU A 213 0.39 -9.34 7.81
C LEU A 213 0.42 -10.14 6.51
N ASN A 214 1.38 -11.05 6.36
CA ASN A 214 1.49 -11.89 5.17
C ASN A 214 0.27 -12.81 4.98
N GLN A 215 -0.33 -13.30 6.06
CA GLN A 215 -1.55 -14.09 6.00
C GLN A 215 -2.73 -13.27 5.45
N HIS A 216 -2.92 -12.03 5.91
CA HIS A 216 -3.99 -11.16 5.40
C HIS A 216 -3.79 -10.74 3.95
N LEU A 217 -2.52 -10.57 3.53
CA LEU A 217 -2.14 -10.17 2.18
C LEU A 217 -2.09 -11.35 1.19
N ARG A 218 -2.06 -12.60 1.66
CA ARG A 218 -1.93 -13.79 0.80
C ARG A 218 -3.00 -13.88 -0.28
N ALA A 219 -4.21 -13.42 0.00
CA ALA A 219 -5.31 -13.39 -0.96
C ALA A 219 -5.01 -12.49 -2.18
N ALA A 220 -4.23 -11.42 -2.00
CA ALA A 220 -3.85 -10.49 -3.06
C ALA A 220 -2.52 -10.87 -3.76
N ALA A 221 -1.86 -11.94 -3.31
CA ALA A 221 -0.57 -12.35 -3.86
C ALA A 221 -0.70 -12.84 -5.31
N VAL A 222 0.22 -12.39 -6.18
CA VAL A 222 0.19 -12.67 -7.62
C VAL A 222 0.31 -14.17 -7.89
N ASP A 223 1.27 -14.85 -7.23
CA ASP A 223 1.50 -16.28 -7.39
C ASP A 223 0.26 -17.10 -6.98
N ASN A 224 -0.42 -16.67 -5.91
CA ASN A 224 -1.65 -17.31 -5.44
C ASN A 224 -2.78 -17.19 -6.47
N TRP A 225 -2.93 -16.01 -7.08
CA TRP A 225 -3.96 -15.76 -8.09
C TRP A 225 -3.71 -16.51 -9.40
N VAL A 226 -2.49 -16.44 -9.97
CA VAL A 226 -2.18 -17.11 -11.26
C VAL A 226 -2.23 -18.64 -11.19
N ARG A 227 -2.07 -19.21 -9.98
CA ARG A 227 -2.15 -20.67 -9.74
C ARG A 227 -3.59 -21.18 -9.65
N GLN A 228 -4.59 -20.31 -9.53
CA GLN A 228 -5.99 -20.75 -9.53
C GLN A 228 -6.36 -21.35 -10.89
N PRO A 229 -6.94 -22.57 -10.96
CA PRO A 229 -7.19 -23.25 -12.24
C PRO A 229 -7.97 -22.41 -13.26
N GLY A 230 -9.04 -21.73 -12.82
CA GLY A 230 -9.85 -20.87 -13.70
C GLY A 230 -9.10 -19.66 -14.25
N VAL A 231 -8.31 -19.00 -13.39
CA VAL A 231 -7.45 -17.86 -13.79
C VAL A 231 -6.38 -18.31 -14.76
N SER A 232 -5.66 -19.38 -14.43
CA SER A 232 -4.58 -19.94 -15.27
C SER A 232 -5.09 -20.28 -16.68
N GLN A 233 -6.25 -20.95 -16.77
CA GLN A 233 -6.85 -21.31 -18.05
C GLN A 233 -7.31 -20.08 -18.84
N ALA A 234 -7.86 -19.06 -18.17
CA ALA A 234 -8.29 -17.83 -18.83
C ALA A 234 -7.12 -16.98 -19.34
N LEU A 235 -6.03 -16.86 -18.57
CA LEU A 235 -4.81 -16.19 -19.01
C LEU A 235 -4.23 -16.87 -20.26
N LYS A 236 -4.16 -18.21 -20.26
CA LYS A 236 -3.71 -18.98 -21.45
C LYS A 236 -4.57 -18.74 -22.68
N ARG A 237 -5.90 -18.64 -22.54
CA ARG A 237 -6.82 -18.29 -23.64
C ARG A 237 -6.57 -16.88 -24.20
N ARG A 238 -6.00 -15.98 -23.40
CA ARG A 238 -5.59 -14.62 -23.80
C ARG A 238 -4.11 -14.56 -24.22
N SER A 239 -3.46 -15.70 -24.44
CA SER A 239 -2.03 -15.80 -24.77
C SER A 239 -1.10 -15.16 -23.73
N ILE A 240 -1.53 -15.09 -22.47
CA ILE A 240 -0.71 -14.65 -21.33
C ILE A 240 -0.22 -15.89 -20.59
N ASP A 241 1.09 -15.99 -20.36
CA ASP A 241 1.67 -17.09 -19.59
C ASP A 241 1.49 -16.85 -18.07
N PRO A 242 0.71 -17.69 -17.36
CA PRO A 242 0.54 -17.56 -15.91
C PRO A 242 1.86 -17.71 -15.13
N SER A 243 2.84 -18.41 -15.70
CA SER A 243 4.14 -18.66 -15.05
C SER A 243 4.92 -17.37 -14.80
N MET A 244 4.65 -16.30 -15.56
CA MET A 244 5.21 -14.97 -15.34
C MET A 244 4.90 -14.41 -13.94
N GLY A 245 3.76 -14.81 -13.36
CA GLY A 245 3.38 -14.43 -11.99
C GLY A 245 4.09 -15.24 -10.90
N ILE A 246 4.77 -16.33 -11.26
CA ILE A 246 5.52 -17.18 -10.34
C ILE A 246 6.98 -16.73 -10.35
N ARG A 247 7.40 -16.11 -9.24
CA ARG A 247 8.72 -15.49 -9.13
C ARG A 247 9.56 -16.14 -8.04
N ALA A 248 10.88 -16.04 -8.17
CA ALA A 248 11.83 -16.51 -7.18
C ALA A 248 12.98 -15.52 -6.96
N THR A 249 13.63 -15.64 -5.80
CA THR A 249 14.86 -14.93 -5.45
C THR A 249 15.96 -15.94 -5.18
N GLU A 250 17.14 -15.67 -5.72
CA GLU A 250 18.33 -16.46 -5.45
C GLU A 250 18.86 -16.16 -4.04
N LYS A 251 19.05 -17.21 -3.25
CA LYS A 251 19.73 -17.12 -1.96
C LYS A 251 21.11 -17.77 -2.09
N VAL A 252 22.14 -16.95 -1.98
CA VAL A 252 23.53 -17.43 -1.91
C VAL A 252 23.85 -17.81 -0.47
N ARG A 253 24.14 -19.07 -0.20
CA ARG A 253 24.67 -19.56 1.08
C ARG A 253 25.82 -20.50 0.84
N LYS A 254 27.01 -20.19 1.42
CA LYS A 254 28.19 -21.07 1.42
C LYS A 254 28.49 -21.69 0.04
N ALA A 255 28.60 -20.85 -0.99
CA ALA A 255 28.88 -21.22 -2.39
C ALA A 255 27.79 -22.03 -3.13
N MET A 256 26.63 -22.29 -2.51
CA MET A 256 25.47 -22.87 -3.20
C MET A 256 24.39 -21.79 -3.40
N SER A 257 23.89 -21.68 -4.63
CA SER A 257 22.70 -20.89 -4.93
C SER A 257 21.46 -21.77 -4.88
N ASN A 258 20.47 -21.36 -4.09
CA ASN A 258 19.15 -21.97 -4.08
C ASN A 258 18.12 -20.91 -4.44
N LEU A 259 17.30 -21.20 -5.45
CA LEU A 259 16.15 -20.38 -5.77
C LEU A 259 15.04 -20.65 -4.74
N ARG A 260 14.45 -19.57 -4.24
CA ARG A 260 13.27 -19.65 -3.36
C ARG A 260 12.15 -18.85 -4.00
N GLU A 261 11.03 -19.50 -4.24
CA GLU A 261 9.81 -18.83 -4.69
C GLU A 261 9.43 -17.69 -3.72
N THR A 262 8.95 -16.60 -4.31
CA THR A 262 8.51 -15.40 -3.60
C THR A 262 6.99 -15.30 -3.66
N SER A 263 6.36 -15.31 -2.49
CA SER A 263 4.91 -15.17 -2.32
C SER A 263 4.48 -13.76 -1.91
N GLU A 264 5.42 -12.80 -1.92
CA GLU A 264 5.25 -11.46 -1.36
C GLU A 264 4.99 -10.38 -2.44
N LEU A 265 4.86 -10.76 -3.72
CA LEU A 265 4.41 -9.85 -4.76
C LEU A 265 2.88 -9.87 -4.81
N MET A 266 2.25 -8.70 -4.89
CA MET A 266 0.80 -8.58 -4.91
C MET A 266 0.31 -7.52 -5.86
N PHE A 267 -0.94 -7.69 -6.27
CA PHE A 267 -1.70 -6.62 -6.89
C PHE A 267 -1.97 -5.53 -5.86
N PHE A 268 -1.60 -4.30 -6.19
CA PHE A 268 -1.73 -3.17 -5.27
C PHE A 268 -2.05 -1.88 -6.01
N ARG A 269 -3.20 -1.29 -5.67
CA ARG A 269 -3.75 -0.04 -6.17
C ARG A 269 -3.26 1.09 -5.27
N ARG A 270 -2.32 1.88 -5.79
CA ARG A 270 -1.63 2.96 -5.06
C ARG A 270 -2.55 3.93 -4.30
N ARG A 271 -3.81 4.12 -4.71
CA ARG A 271 -4.73 5.07 -4.07
C ARG A 271 -5.49 4.47 -2.88
N CYS A 272 -5.88 3.20 -2.97
CA CYS A 272 -6.80 2.61 -1.99
C CYS A 272 -6.10 1.60 -1.08
N ASP A 273 -5.12 0.85 -1.60
CA ASP A 273 -4.59 -0.29 -0.86
C ASP A 273 -3.62 0.10 0.25
N TRP A 274 -3.15 1.35 0.28
CA TRP A 274 -2.47 1.93 1.45
C TRP A 274 -3.40 2.08 2.66
N GLN A 275 -4.66 2.48 2.43
CA GLN A 275 -5.68 2.54 3.47
C GLN A 275 -5.96 1.15 4.02
N ALA A 276 -6.08 0.16 3.12
CA ALA A 276 -6.25 -1.24 3.50
C ALA A 276 -5.05 -1.77 4.31
N LEU A 277 -3.81 -1.42 3.93
CA LEU A 277 -2.61 -1.79 4.70
C LEU A 277 -2.62 -1.21 6.11
N ALA A 278 -3.03 0.06 6.28
CA ALA A 278 -3.18 0.67 7.59
C ALA A 278 -4.25 -0.09 8.41
N ALA A 279 -5.41 -0.38 7.82
CA ALA A 279 -6.48 -1.12 8.49
C ALA A 279 -6.08 -2.56 8.88
N ILE A 280 -5.34 -3.27 8.03
CA ILE A 280 -4.76 -4.59 8.38
C ILE A 280 -3.83 -4.46 9.58
N ALA A 281 -2.96 -3.45 9.60
CA ALA A 281 -2.07 -3.23 10.73
C ALA A 281 -2.83 -2.91 12.03
N GLU A 282 -3.88 -2.07 11.97
CA GLU A 282 -4.76 -1.80 13.12
C GLU A 282 -5.44 -3.07 13.62
N HIS A 283 -5.91 -3.93 12.71
CA HIS A 283 -6.56 -5.19 13.04
C HIS A 283 -5.61 -6.19 13.71
N ILE A 284 -4.39 -6.36 13.20
CA ILE A 284 -3.38 -7.23 13.84
C ILE A 284 -3.09 -6.74 15.26
N LEU A 285 -2.99 -5.43 15.46
CA LEU A 285 -2.78 -4.83 16.78
C LEU A 285 -3.98 -5.02 17.70
N SER A 286 -5.22 -4.84 17.20
CA SER A 286 -6.43 -5.05 17.99
C SER A 286 -6.53 -6.49 18.50
N ASP A 287 -6.21 -7.46 17.63
CA ASP A 287 -6.35 -8.88 17.93
C ASP A 287 -5.24 -9.38 18.85
N SER A 288 -4.06 -8.78 18.78
CA SER A 288 -2.94 -9.09 19.70
C SER A 288 -3.25 -8.75 21.17
N ALA A 289 -4.31 -7.99 21.46
CA ALA A 289 -4.71 -7.62 22.82
C ALA A 289 -5.35 -8.76 23.62
N GLN A 290 -5.70 -9.87 22.98
CA GLN A 290 -6.22 -11.03 23.68
C GLN A 290 -5.05 -11.87 24.18
N PRO A 291 -4.89 -12.09 25.50
CA PRO A 291 -3.94 -13.09 25.97
C PRO A 291 -4.35 -14.42 25.35
N ARG A 292 -3.50 -14.97 24.47
CA ARG A 292 -3.67 -16.34 24.00
C ARG A 292 -3.60 -17.20 25.27
N ALA A 293 -4.76 -17.73 25.68
CA ALA A 293 -4.80 -18.72 26.75
C ALA A 293 -3.81 -19.82 26.37
N CYS A 294 -2.73 -19.93 27.14
CA CYS A 294 -1.76 -21.00 27.01
C CYS A 294 -2.33 -22.26 27.63
#